data_AF-A0A9P7EGI9-F1
#
_entry.id   AF-A0A9P7EGI9-F1
#
_cell.length_a   1.000
_cell.length_b   1.000
_cell.length_c   1.000
_cell.angle_alpha   90.00
_cell.angle_beta   90.00
_cell.angle_gamma   90.00
#
_symmetry.space_group_name_H-M   'P 1'
#
loop_
_entity.id
_entity.type
_entity.pdbx_description
1 polymer ?
#
loop_
_entity_poly.entity_id
_entity_poly.type
_entity_poly.pdbx_seq_one_letter_code
_entity_poly.pdbx_strand_id
1 'polypeptide(L)'
;MATKTDVVLDYSKSVAIANAPPPYDSISTSTSKFVRDRPSSIFSLLNIKQKISKSFTHAPPSKDPISTSVSSADSVQCQNHATVLSRIRDIVSAPDIIDTPSVTLTVDACAASLSIAEFSDLLQSPNIEGHTALYWAIVNKRQEAFSAFAVFITKFSPVCSSDLRLACVATHNQALFAQLGLGYSDPKDEPLRRSLGCPPGDVRVHEGDGLGENQFIACIRIGMFRKRLHITQDLGVEFVAGGRIWMLRFYMGPDGRWRIGLSLSQPSFPARPDAKLLIEGHTKPGCTTPPQGLVMTYDKAKLLVPGG
;
A
#
# COMPACT_ATOMS: atom_id res chain seq x y z
N MET A 1 9.92 -22.47 12.65
CA MET A 1 11.10 -21.59 12.45
C MET A 1 10.66 -20.39 11.63
N ALA A 2 10.79 -19.18 12.17
CA ALA A 2 10.53 -17.94 11.43
C ALA A 2 11.83 -17.52 10.75
N THR A 3 11.79 -16.99 9.52
CA THR A 3 12.98 -16.38 8.88
C THR A 3 12.84 -14.86 9.00
N LYS A 4 13.93 -14.17 9.38
CA LYS A 4 13.99 -12.71 9.40
C LYS A 4 14.79 -12.28 8.18
N THR A 5 14.26 -11.33 7.42
CA THR A 5 14.88 -10.84 6.21
C THR A 5 14.90 -9.33 6.29
N ASP A 6 16.08 -8.74 6.37
CA ASP A 6 16.24 -7.30 6.41
C ASP A 6 16.62 -6.82 5.00
N VAL A 7 15.71 -6.10 4.35
CA VAL A 7 16.01 -5.47 3.07
C VAL A 7 16.49 -4.05 3.35
N VAL A 8 17.76 -3.76 3.08
CA VAL A 8 18.33 -2.41 3.17
C VAL A 8 18.35 -1.82 1.77
N LEU A 9 17.50 -0.83 1.49
CA LEU A 9 17.47 -0.14 0.20
C LEU A 9 18.17 1.22 0.35
N ASP A 10 19.38 1.32 -0.20
CA ASP A 10 20.22 2.52 -0.14
C ASP A 10 20.19 3.24 -1.49
N TYR A 11 19.48 4.37 -1.55
CA TYR A 11 19.47 5.28 -2.69
C TYR A 11 20.60 6.32 -2.61
N SER A 12 21.87 5.91 -2.77
CA SER A 12 23.00 6.87 -2.94
C SER A 12 24.25 6.27 -3.60
N LYS A 13 25.23 7.12 -3.95
CA LYS A 13 26.29 6.96 -4.99
C LYS A 13 27.20 5.70 -4.94
N SER A 14 27.72 5.35 -6.12
CA SER A 14 28.53 4.19 -6.53
C SER A 14 29.98 4.14 -6.00
N VAL A 15 30.46 2.93 -5.66
CA VAL A 15 31.88 2.49 -5.75
C VAL A 15 31.92 0.99 -6.09
N ALA A 16 32.82 0.58 -6.98
CA ALA A 16 33.03 -0.79 -7.44
C ALA A 16 34.13 -1.53 -6.64
N ILE A 17 34.06 -2.86 -6.55
CA ILE A 17 35.14 -3.88 -6.78
C ILE A 17 34.59 -5.30 -6.46
N ALA A 18 35.23 -6.30 -7.06
CA ALA A 18 34.73 -7.63 -7.42
C ALA A 18 35.07 -8.81 -6.48
N ASN A 19 34.27 -9.88 -6.67
CA ASN A 19 34.54 -11.33 -6.61
C ASN A 19 34.77 -12.10 -5.29
N ALA A 20 33.90 -13.12 -5.16
CA ALA A 20 33.97 -14.43 -4.50
C ALA A 20 34.20 -14.50 -2.98
N PRO A 21 33.36 -15.25 -2.23
CA PRO A 21 33.55 -15.42 -0.78
C PRO A 21 34.72 -16.38 -0.46
N PRO A 22 35.61 -16.03 0.48
CA PRO A 22 36.63 -16.91 1.04
C PRO A 22 36.05 -17.87 2.10
N PRO A 23 36.77 -18.95 2.46
CA PRO A 23 36.39 -19.86 3.54
C PRO A 23 36.58 -19.20 4.91
N TYR A 24 35.79 -19.65 5.90
CA TYR A 24 35.69 -19.05 7.24
C TYR A 24 36.95 -19.23 8.10
N ASP A 25 37.45 -18.13 8.68
CA ASP A 25 37.52 -17.92 10.15
C ASP A 25 38.06 -16.52 10.54
N SER A 26 37.58 -16.03 11.71
CA SER A 26 38.12 -15.00 12.64
C SER A 26 37.89 -13.46 12.46
N ILE A 27 36.85 -12.97 13.19
CA ILE A 27 36.83 -12.01 14.34
C ILE A 27 37.30 -10.52 14.23
N SER A 28 36.41 -9.64 14.77
CA SER A 28 36.60 -8.29 15.39
C SER A 28 36.78 -7.06 14.46
N THR A 29 36.29 -5.83 14.72
CA THR A 29 35.66 -5.19 15.89
C THR A 29 34.90 -3.92 15.44
N SER A 30 33.92 -3.53 16.28
CA SER A 30 33.02 -2.37 16.33
C SER A 30 33.64 -0.98 16.01
N THR A 31 32.93 0.15 15.85
CA THR A 31 31.99 0.77 16.82
C THR A 31 31.46 2.13 16.28
N SER A 32 30.17 2.44 16.53
CA SER A 32 29.60 3.72 17.09
C SER A 32 29.75 5.05 16.30
N LYS A 33 28.89 6.08 16.33
CA LYS A 33 27.67 6.46 17.09
C LYS A 33 27.23 7.88 16.56
N PHE A 34 25.94 8.21 16.77
CA PHE A 34 25.38 9.49 17.30
C PHE A 34 24.92 10.71 16.43
N VAL A 35 23.71 11.20 16.81
CA VAL A 35 23.21 12.61 16.99
C VAL A 35 22.92 13.46 15.72
N ARG A 36 21.89 14.32 15.55
CA ARG A 36 20.58 14.69 16.20
C ARG A 36 20.01 15.92 15.41
N ASP A 37 18.67 16.05 15.36
CA ASP A 37 17.82 17.28 15.32
C ASP A 37 17.58 18.17 14.05
N ARG A 38 16.29 18.16 13.62
CA ARG A 38 15.35 19.31 13.34
C ARG A 38 15.43 20.12 11.99
N PRO A 39 14.40 20.91 11.60
CA PRO A 39 13.15 20.49 10.93
C PRO A 39 12.83 21.25 9.59
N SER A 40 11.73 20.84 8.92
CA SER A 40 10.76 21.67 8.14
C SER A 40 10.63 21.43 6.62
N SER A 41 9.44 20.92 6.25
CA SER A 41 8.50 21.41 5.21
C SER A 41 9.00 21.80 3.81
N ILE A 42 8.44 21.17 2.76
CA ILE A 42 7.47 21.77 1.80
C ILE A 42 7.07 20.68 0.78
N PHE A 43 5.77 20.36 0.74
CA PHE A 43 5.15 19.55 -0.32
C PHE A 43 4.97 20.39 -1.58
N SER A 44 5.48 19.92 -2.72
CA SER A 44 5.12 20.44 -4.05
C SER A 44 4.30 19.38 -4.80
N LEU A 45 3.04 19.70 -5.00
CA LEU A 45 2.01 18.91 -5.69
C LEU A 45 2.33 18.74 -7.19
N LEU A 46 2.20 17.53 -7.73
CA LEU A 46 2.15 17.27 -9.16
C LEU A 46 0.70 17.10 -9.62
N ASN A 47 0.26 18.09 -10.41
CA ASN A 47 -0.97 18.12 -11.18
C ASN A 47 -0.89 17.14 -12.37
N ILE A 48 -1.69 16.08 -12.39
CA ILE A 48 -1.84 15.22 -13.58
C ILE A 48 -3.21 15.50 -14.22
N LYS A 49 -3.19 16.28 -15.31
CA LYS A 49 -4.34 16.46 -16.21
C LYS A 49 -4.59 15.17 -16.99
N GLN A 50 -5.67 14.45 -16.66
CA GLN A 50 -6.20 13.40 -17.53
C GLN A 50 -7.06 14.03 -18.65
N LYS A 51 -6.70 13.72 -19.90
CA LYS A 51 -7.33 14.20 -21.13
C LYS A 51 -8.38 13.18 -21.58
N ILE A 52 -9.65 13.47 -21.34
CA ILE A 52 -10.78 12.67 -21.84
C ILE A 52 -11.07 13.08 -23.29
N SER A 53 -10.96 12.12 -24.22
CA SER A 53 -11.28 12.30 -25.64
C SER A 53 -12.78 12.06 -25.87
N LYS A 54 -13.47 13.04 -26.48
CA LYS A 54 -14.87 12.94 -26.92
C LYS A 54 -14.92 12.62 -28.42
N SER A 55 -15.71 11.64 -28.82
CA SER A 55 -16.15 11.46 -30.21
C SER A 55 -17.64 11.76 -30.32
N PHE A 56 -17.99 12.66 -31.24
CA PHE A 56 -19.35 12.99 -31.68
C PHE A 56 -19.66 12.26 -32.99
N THR A 57 -20.90 11.77 -33.14
CA THR A 57 -21.53 11.59 -34.46
C THR A 57 -23.05 11.84 -34.39
N HIS A 58 -23.58 12.42 -35.47
CA HIS A 58 -24.86 13.11 -35.67
C HIS A 58 -26.13 12.22 -35.90
N ALA A 59 -27.30 12.84 -35.72
CA ALA A 59 -28.74 12.45 -35.85
C ALA A 59 -29.25 12.21 -37.32
N PRO A 60 -30.58 12.06 -37.70
CA PRO A 60 -31.89 12.31 -37.03
C PRO A 60 -33.06 11.30 -37.41
N PRO A 61 -34.38 11.66 -37.51
CA PRO A 61 -35.39 11.60 -36.44
C PRO A 61 -36.64 10.72 -36.74
N SER A 62 -37.38 10.29 -35.71
CA SER A 62 -38.78 9.84 -35.85
C SER A 62 -39.64 10.37 -34.69
N LYS A 63 -40.85 10.83 -35.03
CA LYS A 63 -41.83 11.47 -34.14
C LYS A 63 -42.91 10.46 -33.78
N ASP A 64 -43.14 10.26 -32.48
CA ASP A 64 -44.41 9.77 -31.94
C ASP A 64 -44.70 10.49 -30.61
N PRO A 65 -45.95 10.94 -30.35
CA PRO A 65 -46.32 11.60 -29.11
C PRO A 65 -46.87 10.58 -28.12
N ILE A 66 -46.02 10.06 -27.22
CA ILE A 66 -46.47 9.28 -26.07
C ILE A 66 -46.44 10.17 -24.83
N SER A 67 -47.65 10.53 -24.38
CA SER A 67 -47.91 11.22 -23.13
C SER A 67 -47.38 10.37 -21.98
N THR A 68 -46.27 10.81 -21.38
CA THR A 68 -45.62 10.10 -20.27
C THR A 68 -45.76 10.94 -19.02
N SER A 69 -46.55 10.45 -18.06
CA SER A 69 -46.66 10.98 -16.71
C SER A 69 -45.30 10.89 -16.01
N VAL A 70 -44.63 12.02 -15.84
CA VAL A 70 -43.31 12.14 -15.22
C VAL A 70 -43.45 11.95 -13.71
N SER A 71 -43.02 10.79 -13.22
CA SER A 71 -42.93 10.45 -11.80
C SER A 71 -41.93 11.37 -11.10
N SER A 72 -42.40 12.22 -10.17
CA SER A 72 -41.58 13.20 -9.45
C SER A 72 -40.63 12.62 -8.38
N ALA A 73 -40.57 11.29 -8.22
CA ALA A 73 -39.79 10.61 -7.18
C ALA A 73 -38.27 10.66 -7.42
N ASP A 74 -37.81 10.63 -8.69
CA ASP A 74 -36.38 10.57 -9.02
C ASP A 74 -35.61 11.85 -8.65
N SER A 75 -36.33 12.97 -8.50
CA SER A 75 -35.73 14.27 -8.17
C SER A 75 -35.22 14.35 -6.73
N VAL A 76 -35.91 13.71 -5.77
CA VAL A 76 -35.60 13.80 -4.34
C VAL A 76 -34.35 12.98 -3.99
N GLN A 77 -34.22 11.77 -4.56
CA GLN A 77 -33.07 10.89 -4.31
C GLN A 77 -31.76 11.51 -4.82
N CYS A 78 -31.78 12.11 -6.02
CA CYS A 78 -30.62 12.81 -6.58
C CYS A 78 -30.18 13.99 -5.68
N GLN A 79 -31.13 14.72 -5.10
CA GLN A 79 -30.84 15.83 -4.19
C GLN A 79 -30.21 15.36 -2.88
N ASN A 80 -30.69 14.25 -2.32
CA ASN A 80 -30.10 13.66 -1.12
C ASN A 80 -28.65 13.21 -1.38
N HIS A 81 -28.40 12.53 -2.50
CA HIS A 81 -27.06 12.07 -2.86
C HIS A 81 -26.06 13.24 -3.00
N ALA A 82 -26.44 14.31 -3.69
CA ALA A 82 -25.60 15.50 -3.84
C ALA A 82 -25.32 16.20 -2.49
N THR A 83 -26.34 16.28 -1.64
CA THR A 83 -26.21 16.89 -0.30
C THR A 83 -25.28 16.07 0.60
N VAL A 84 -25.45 14.75 0.61
CA VAL A 84 -24.60 13.84 1.38
C VAL A 84 -23.15 13.90 0.88
N LEU A 85 -22.93 13.87 -0.44
CA LEU A 85 -21.60 13.98 -1.02
C LEU A 85 -20.91 15.31 -0.66
N SER A 86 -21.65 16.43 -0.67
CA SER A 86 -21.10 17.73 -0.23
C SER A 86 -20.62 17.66 1.21
N ARG A 87 -21.43 17.09 2.12
CA ARG A 87 -21.05 16.94 3.54
C ARG A 87 -19.84 16.03 3.72
N ILE A 88 -19.77 14.91 3.00
CA ILE A 88 -18.60 14.03 3.02
C ILE A 88 -17.35 14.80 2.58
N ARG A 89 -17.46 15.60 1.50
CA ARG A 89 -16.35 16.44 1.02
C ARG A 89 -15.87 17.41 2.10
N ASP A 90 -16.80 18.07 2.79
CA ASP A 90 -16.47 18.99 3.89
C ASP A 90 -15.76 18.27 5.04
N ILE A 91 -16.25 17.08 5.43
CA ILE A 91 -15.64 16.25 6.48
C ILE A 91 -14.19 15.87 6.14
N VAL A 92 -13.92 15.45 4.90
CA VAL A 92 -12.56 15.00 4.52
C VAL A 92 -11.61 16.14 4.21
N SER A 93 -12.12 17.34 3.91
CA SER A 93 -11.29 18.49 3.50
C SER A 93 -11.01 19.49 4.62
N ALA A 94 -11.86 19.53 5.65
CA ALA A 94 -11.67 20.48 6.74
C ALA A 94 -10.34 20.21 7.47
N PRO A 95 -9.48 21.21 7.70
CA PRO A 95 -8.23 21.01 8.44
C PRO A 95 -8.43 20.94 9.96
N ASP A 96 -9.50 21.57 10.50
CA ASP A 96 -9.59 21.95 11.92
C ASP A 96 -10.86 21.46 12.65
N ILE A 97 -11.56 20.43 12.13
CA ILE A 97 -12.66 19.81 12.91
C ILE A 97 -12.01 18.91 13.97
N ILE A 98 -11.78 19.46 15.16
CA ILE A 98 -11.07 18.82 16.27
C ILE A 98 -11.96 17.79 17.01
N ASP A 99 -13.28 17.91 16.89
CA ASP A 99 -14.20 17.11 17.72
C ASP A 99 -14.67 15.84 17.01
N THR A 100 -14.04 14.70 17.33
CA THR A 100 -14.44 13.35 16.87
C THR A 100 -15.95 13.06 17.00
N PRO A 101 -16.64 13.41 18.11
CA PRO A 101 -18.08 13.15 18.24
C PRO A 101 -18.90 13.87 17.16
N SER A 102 -18.46 15.05 16.71
CA SER A 102 -19.13 15.80 15.65
C SER A 102 -19.05 15.08 14.31
N VAL A 103 -17.89 14.48 14.00
CA VAL A 103 -17.69 13.72 12.76
C VAL A 103 -18.60 12.50 12.72
N THR A 104 -18.61 11.66 13.76
CA THR A 104 -19.47 10.46 13.81
C THR A 104 -20.95 10.81 13.67
N LEU A 105 -21.45 11.81 14.41
CA LEU A 105 -22.84 12.25 14.30
C LEU A 105 -23.20 12.74 12.89
N THR A 106 -22.28 13.44 12.23
CA THR A 106 -22.50 13.93 10.86
C THR A 106 -22.51 12.78 9.86
N VAL A 107 -21.62 11.80 10.02
CA VAL A 107 -21.60 10.59 9.18
C VAL A 107 -22.87 9.76 9.38
N ASP A 108 -23.32 9.57 10.62
CA ASP A 108 -24.56 8.85 10.92
C ASP A 108 -25.79 9.55 10.31
N ALA A 109 -25.85 10.89 10.38
CA ALA A 109 -26.91 11.66 9.73
C ALA A 109 -26.87 11.53 8.20
N CYS A 110 -25.68 11.45 7.60
CA CYS A 110 -25.51 11.19 6.18
C CYS A 110 -25.96 9.78 5.80
N ALA A 111 -25.56 8.77 6.59
CA ALA A 111 -25.94 7.39 6.39
C ALA A 111 -27.46 7.18 6.55
N ALA A 112 -28.12 7.90 7.46
CA ALA A 112 -29.58 7.85 7.63
C ALA A 112 -30.36 8.50 6.47
N SER A 113 -29.69 9.30 5.63
CA SER A 113 -30.32 9.98 4.48
C SER A 113 -30.33 9.12 3.21
N LEU A 114 -29.66 7.97 3.22
CA LEU A 114 -29.54 7.02 2.12
C LEU A 114 -29.76 5.60 2.64
N SER A 115 -29.92 4.60 1.76
CA SER A 115 -29.78 3.21 2.20
C SER A 115 -28.31 2.91 2.56
N ILE A 116 -28.09 1.92 3.43
CA ILE A 116 -26.73 1.49 3.83
C ILE A 116 -25.89 1.10 2.59
N ALA A 117 -26.50 0.43 1.61
CA ALA A 117 -25.83 0.03 0.38
C ALA A 117 -25.41 1.25 -0.46
N GLU A 118 -26.33 2.21 -0.68
CA GLU A 118 -26.02 3.44 -1.43
C GLU A 118 -24.96 4.28 -0.74
N PHE A 119 -24.99 4.39 0.60
CA PHE A 119 -23.97 5.12 1.35
C PHE A 119 -22.60 4.43 1.24
N SER A 120 -22.56 3.10 1.34
CA SER A 120 -21.33 2.32 1.16
C SER A 120 -20.76 2.48 -0.26
N ASP A 121 -21.62 2.44 -1.28
CA ASP A 121 -21.22 2.64 -2.67
C ASP A 121 -20.72 4.07 -2.92
N LEU A 122 -21.37 5.06 -2.33
CA LEU A 122 -20.97 6.46 -2.40
C LEU A 122 -19.57 6.69 -1.82
N LEU A 123 -19.26 6.05 -0.68
CA LEU A 123 -17.94 6.15 -0.03
C LEU A 123 -16.82 5.49 -0.84
N GLN A 124 -17.14 4.38 -1.52
CA GLN A 124 -16.19 3.55 -2.26
C GLN A 124 -16.03 3.95 -3.74
N SER A 125 -16.84 4.90 -4.22
CA SER A 125 -16.81 5.40 -5.59
C SER A 125 -15.98 6.69 -5.70
N PRO A 126 -15.34 6.96 -6.86
CA PRO A 126 -14.43 8.10 -7.06
C PRO A 126 -15.16 9.44 -7.25
N ASN A 127 -15.91 9.85 -6.23
CA ASN A 127 -16.84 10.98 -6.28
C ASN A 127 -16.24 12.34 -5.88
N ILE A 128 -14.99 12.36 -5.40
CA ILE A 128 -14.30 13.58 -4.96
C ILE A 128 -12.99 13.69 -5.73
N GLU A 129 -12.97 14.58 -6.72
CA GLU A 129 -11.77 14.86 -7.53
C GLU A 129 -11.16 13.60 -8.18
N GLY A 130 -12.01 12.63 -8.55
CA GLY A 130 -11.58 11.37 -9.16
C GLY A 130 -11.09 10.30 -8.18
N HIS A 131 -11.18 10.55 -6.88
CA HIS A 131 -10.85 9.60 -5.82
C HIS A 131 -12.01 9.37 -4.84
N THR A 132 -11.92 8.28 -4.09
CA THR A 132 -12.85 7.90 -3.04
C THR A 132 -12.80 8.85 -1.84
N ALA A 133 -13.87 8.88 -1.05
CA ALA A 133 -13.88 9.62 0.21
C ALA A 133 -12.82 9.10 1.19
N LEU A 134 -12.59 7.77 1.21
CA LEU A 134 -11.58 7.16 2.08
C LEU A 134 -10.15 7.53 1.68
N TYR A 135 -9.87 7.67 0.38
CA TYR A 135 -8.57 8.19 -0.10
C TYR A 135 -8.28 9.56 0.52
N TRP A 136 -9.21 10.51 0.39
CA TRP A 136 -9.04 11.87 0.91
C TRP A 136 -8.95 11.91 2.43
N ALA A 137 -9.71 11.06 3.13
CA ALA A 137 -9.60 10.94 4.58
C ALA A 137 -8.17 10.55 5.01
N ILE A 138 -7.50 9.63 4.29
CA ILE A 138 -6.12 9.25 4.56
C ILE A 138 -5.14 10.37 4.21
N VAL A 139 -5.24 10.93 3.00
CA VAL A 139 -4.32 11.96 2.49
C VAL A 139 -4.36 13.22 3.36
N ASN A 140 -5.55 13.63 3.79
CA ASN A 140 -5.74 14.79 4.65
C ASN A 140 -5.58 14.45 6.14
N LYS A 141 -5.15 13.23 6.48
CA LYS A 141 -4.88 12.75 7.85
C LYS A 141 -6.10 12.86 8.79
N ARG A 142 -7.31 12.69 8.24
CA ARG A 142 -8.59 12.66 8.95
C ARG A 142 -8.92 11.23 9.38
N GLN A 143 -8.17 10.70 10.34
CA GLN A 143 -8.28 9.31 10.78
C GLN A 143 -9.66 9.00 11.38
N GLU A 144 -10.24 9.95 12.09
CA GLU A 144 -11.59 9.86 12.66
C GLU A 144 -12.68 9.77 11.59
N ALA A 145 -12.55 10.52 10.48
CA ALA A 145 -13.45 10.39 9.34
C ALA A 145 -13.29 9.02 8.66
N PHE A 146 -12.05 8.57 8.44
CA PHE A 146 -11.77 7.24 7.91
C PHE A 146 -12.42 6.14 8.76
N SER A 147 -12.23 6.20 10.08
CA SER A 147 -12.81 5.24 11.02
C SER A 147 -14.34 5.27 11.02
N ALA A 148 -14.95 6.45 10.96
CA ALA A 148 -16.41 6.58 10.88
C ALA A 148 -16.97 5.99 9.57
N PHE A 149 -16.32 6.24 8.43
CA PHE A 149 -16.73 5.68 7.14
C PHE A 149 -16.56 4.16 7.07
N ALA A 150 -15.46 3.63 7.62
CA ALA A 150 -15.13 2.21 7.55
C ALA A 150 -16.18 1.30 8.20
N VAL A 151 -16.96 1.80 9.17
CA VAL A 151 -18.06 1.04 9.80
C VAL A 151 -19.15 0.65 8.79
N PHE A 152 -19.33 1.43 7.72
CA PHE A 152 -20.32 1.17 6.68
C PHE A 152 -19.79 0.32 5.52
N ILE A 153 -18.57 -0.20 5.62
CA ILE A 153 -17.90 -0.96 4.56
C ILE A 153 -17.53 -2.34 5.09
N THR A 154 -18.21 -3.38 4.61
CA THR A 154 -17.91 -4.77 4.97
C THR A 154 -16.70 -5.30 4.22
N LYS A 155 -16.52 -4.87 2.97
CA LYS A 155 -15.40 -5.26 2.10
C LYS A 155 -15.13 -4.13 1.11
N PHE A 156 -13.86 -3.75 0.98
CA PHE A 156 -13.47 -2.77 -0.02
C PHE A 156 -13.66 -3.32 -1.44
N SER A 157 -14.28 -2.50 -2.29
CA SER A 157 -14.32 -2.72 -3.73
C SER A 157 -12.89 -2.71 -4.30
N PRO A 158 -12.65 -3.32 -5.47
CA PRO A 158 -11.34 -3.26 -6.13
C PRO A 158 -10.88 -1.82 -6.42
N VAL A 159 -11.83 -0.95 -6.83
CA VAL A 159 -11.58 0.48 -7.08
C VAL A 159 -11.14 1.17 -5.80
N CYS A 160 -11.91 1.01 -4.73
CA CYS A 160 -11.58 1.58 -3.42
C CYS A 160 -10.23 1.05 -2.91
N SER A 161 -9.95 -0.25 -3.05
CA SER A 161 -8.68 -0.84 -2.62
C SER A 161 -7.49 -0.25 -3.37
N SER A 162 -7.61 -0.05 -4.69
CA SER A 162 -6.59 0.61 -5.50
C SER A 162 -6.35 2.06 -5.06
N ASP A 163 -7.42 2.79 -4.75
CA ASP A 163 -7.33 4.15 -4.23
C ASP A 163 -6.67 4.20 -2.84
N LEU A 164 -7.05 3.32 -1.92
CA LEU A 164 -6.44 3.24 -0.60
C LEU A 164 -4.94 2.92 -0.68
N ARG A 165 -4.54 2.07 -1.63
CA ARG A 165 -3.11 1.80 -1.91
C ARG A 165 -2.39 3.08 -2.34
N LEU A 166 -3.00 3.87 -3.24
CA LEU A 166 -2.46 5.16 -3.66
C LEU A 166 -2.36 6.15 -2.50
N ALA A 167 -3.37 6.21 -1.62
CA ALA A 167 -3.35 7.07 -0.44
C ALA A 167 -2.22 6.71 0.53
N CYS A 168 -2.00 5.41 0.77
CA CYS A 168 -0.90 4.94 1.61
C CYS A 168 0.47 5.31 1.01
N VAL A 169 0.61 5.22 -0.33
CA VAL A 169 1.80 5.68 -1.05
C VAL A 169 2.02 7.18 -0.88
N ALA A 170 0.98 7.99 -1.09
CA ALA A 170 1.06 9.45 -0.98
C ALA A 170 1.42 9.93 0.43
N THR A 171 1.01 9.16 1.45
CA THR A 171 1.25 9.49 2.87
C THR A 171 2.42 8.73 3.49
N HIS A 172 3.11 7.87 2.72
CA HIS A 172 4.20 7.00 3.19
C HIS A 172 3.80 6.12 4.41
N ASN A 173 2.52 5.69 4.48
CA ASN A 173 1.98 5.04 5.67
C ASN A 173 1.91 3.50 5.54
N GLN A 174 3.05 2.84 5.76
CA GLN A 174 3.13 1.37 5.75
C GLN A 174 2.27 0.71 6.84
N ALA A 175 2.15 1.33 8.01
CA ALA A 175 1.37 0.75 9.12
C ALA A 175 -0.11 0.64 8.74
N LEU A 176 -0.67 1.71 8.15
CA LEU A 176 -2.04 1.71 7.65
C LEU A 176 -2.21 0.74 6.47
N PHE A 177 -1.26 0.69 5.55
CA PHE A 177 -1.28 -0.28 4.43
C PHE A 177 -1.38 -1.73 4.93
N ALA A 178 -0.61 -2.08 5.96
CA ALA A 178 -0.66 -3.40 6.60
C ALA A 178 -1.97 -3.62 7.39
N GLN A 179 -2.43 -2.63 8.15
CA GLN A 179 -3.67 -2.70 8.93
C GLN A 179 -4.89 -2.93 8.04
N LEU A 180 -4.94 -2.28 6.88
CA LEU A 180 -6.03 -2.42 5.92
C LEU A 180 -5.94 -3.71 5.09
N GLY A 181 -4.86 -4.49 5.25
CA GLY A 181 -4.65 -5.72 4.48
C GLY A 181 -4.56 -5.47 2.98
N LEU A 182 -4.06 -4.28 2.58
CA LEU A 182 -4.02 -3.87 1.17
C LEU A 182 -2.89 -4.53 0.37
N GLY A 183 -1.98 -5.23 1.06
CA GLY A 183 -0.85 -5.92 0.43
C GLY A 183 -1.27 -7.14 -0.38
N TYR A 184 -0.28 -7.72 -1.05
CA TYR A 184 -0.44 -8.96 -1.80
C TYR A 184 -0.93 -10.10 -0.91
N SER A 185 -2.07 -10.68 -1.27
CA SER A 185 -2.60 -11.90 -0.67
C SER A 185 -2.74 -12.93 -1.77
N ASP A 186 -1.85 -13.93 -1.79
CA ASP A 186 -2.05 -15.12 -2.62
C ASP A 186 -3.27 -15.90 -2.08
N PRO A 187 -4.32 -16.14 -2.88
CA PRO A 187 -5.44 -16.98 -2.48
C PRO A 187 -5.03 -18.36 -1.96
N LYS A 188 -3.89 -18.89 -2.42
CA LYS A 188 -3.33 -20.19 -1.96
C LYS A 188 -2.70 -20.12 -0.57
N ASP A 189 -2.29 -18.94 -0.12
CA ASP A 189 -1.69 -18.77 1.20
C ASP A 189 -2.76 -18.70 2.31
N GLU A 190 -3.98 -18.29 1.99
CA GLU A 190 -5.08 -18.17 2.97
C GLU A 190 -5.43 -19.51 3.66
N PRO A 191 -5.64 -20.62 2.92
CA PRO A 191 -5.86 -21.93 3.55
C PRO A 191 -4.68 -22.35 4.42
N LEU A 192 -3.45 -22.05 4.02
CA LEU A 192 -2.26 -22.38 4.80
C LEU A 192 -2.18 -21.59 6.09
N ARG A 193 -2.53 -20.31 6.05
CA ARG A 193 -2.60 -19.47 7.25
C ARG A 193 -3.64 -20.01 8.22
N ARG A 194 -4.81 -20.41 7.73
CA ARG A 194 -5.87 -21.02 8.54
C ARG A 194 -5.44 -22.37 9.12
N SER A 195 -4.88 -23.27 8.31
CA SER A 195 -4.50 -24.63 8.73
C SER A 195 -3.24 -24.69 9.59
N LEU A 196 -2.27 -23.78 9.37
CA LEU A 196 -1.00 -23.78 10.08
C LEU A 196 -0.94 -22.78 11.23
N GLY A 197 -2.02 -22.02 11.47
CA GLY A 197 -2.03 -20.92 12.44
C GLY A 197 -0.93 -19.89 12.16
N CYS A 198 -0.54 -19.72 10.89
CA CYS A 198 0.57 -18.84 10.53
C CYS A 198 0.08 -17.39 10.48
N PRO A 199 0.65 -16.48 11.28
CA PRO A 199 0.36 -15.07 11.11
C PRO A 199 0.81 -14.62 9.71
N PRO A 200 0.20 -13.56 9.17
CA PRO A 200 0.72 -12.90 7.97
C PRO A 200 2.17 -12.44 8.22
N GLY A 201 2.91 -12.19 7.13
CA GLY A 201 4.25 -11.63 7.26
C GLY A 201 4.22 -10.31 8.02
N ASP A 202 5.20 -10.11 8.92
CA ASP A 202 5.38 -8.82 9.59
C ASP A 202 6.35 -7.98 8.75
N VAL A 203 5.96 -6.76 8.39
CA VAL A 203 6.79 -5.84 7.60
C VAL A 203 6.89 -4.52 8.30
N ARG A 204 8.11 -4.11 8.59
CA ARG A 204 8.43 -2.82 9.22
C ARG A 204 9.31 -2.04 8.29
N VAL A 205 8.92 -0.82 7.99
CA VAL A 205 9.69 0.09 7.15
C VAL A 205 10.20 1.21 8.03
N HIS A 206 11.51 1.41 7.99
CA HIS A 206 12.22 2.49 8.69
C HIS A 206 12.66 3.50 7.65
N GLU A 207 12.06 4.69 7.68
CA GLU A 207 12.45 5.85 6.91
C GLU A 207 12.96 6.93 7.88
N GLY A 208 13.97 7.71 7.50
CA GLY A 208 14.48 8.81 8.32
C GLY A 208 15.65 8.45 9.25
N ASP A 209 16.01 9.40 10.12
CA ASP A 209 17.11 9.44 11.08
C ASP A 209 18.33 8.55 10.79
N GLY A 210 19.31 9.13 10.08
CA GLY A 210 20.59 8.49 9.76
C GLY A 210 20.62 7.84 8.37
N LEU A 211 19.48 7.79 7.69
CA LEU A 211 19.35 7.41 6.28
C LEU A 211 19.29 8.67 5.40
N GLY A 212 19.86 8.59 4.19
CA GLY A 212 19.77 9.68 3.21
C GLY A 212 18.35 9.91 2.70
N GLU A 213 18.14 11.02 2.00
CA GLU A 213 16.84 11.30 1.36
C GLU A 213 16.43 10.14 0.45
N ASN A 214 15.19 9.66 0.61
CA ASN A 214 14.64 8.51 -0.13
C ASN A 214 15.29 7.15 0.16
N GLN A 215 16.07 7.03 1.24
CA GLN A 215 16.57 5.75 1.73
C GLN A 215 15.65 5.17 2.79
N PHE A 216 15.57 3.83 2.83
CA PHE A 216 14.74 3.14 3.80
C PHE A 216 15.24 1.71 4.04
N ILE A 217 14.86 1.17 5.18
CA ILE A 217 15.10 -0.24 5.54
C ILE A 217 13.76 -0.92 5.74
N ALA A 218 13.50 -1.97 4.96
CA ALA A 218 12.32 -2.82 5.11
C ALA A 218 12.70 -4.14 5.79
N CYS A 219 12.34 -4.29 7.06
CA CYS A 219 12.48 -5.54 7.81
C CYS A 219 11.24 -6.42 7.57
N ILE A 220 11.44 -7.57 6.95
CA ILE A 220 10.39 -8.52 6.56
C ILE A 220 10.58 -9.82 7.34
N ARG A 221 9.55 -10.27 8.04
CA ARG A 221 9.56 -11.54 8.77
C ARG A 221 8.47 -12.46 8.25
N ILE A 222 8.89 -13.59 7.68
CA ILE A 222 7.98 -14.60 7.13
C ILE A 222 7.97 -15.83 8.06
N GLY A 223 6.88 -16.01 8.78
CA GLY A 223 6.62 -17.21 9.59
C GLY A 223 6.52 -18.45 8.71
N MET A 224 7.18 -19.53 9.12
CA MET A 224 7.18 -20.82 8.40
C MET A 224 7.59 -20.72 6.92
N PHE A 225 8.48 -19.79 6.57
CA PHE A 225 8.92 -19.49 5.20
C PHE A 225 9.12 -20.74 4.33
N ARG A 226 9.99 -21.68 4.72
CA ARG A 226 10.28 -22.90 3.94
C ARG A 226 9.04 -23.74 3.66
N LYS A 227 8.16 -23.91 4.65
CA LYS A 227 6.93 -24.71 4.49
C LYS A 227 5.94 -23.99 3.58
N ARG A 228 5.72 -22.70 3.80
CA ARG A 228 4.85 -21.88 2.95
C ARG A 228 5.34 -21.85 1.51
N LEU A 229 6.64 -21.64 1.29
CA LEU A 229 7.24 -21.59 -0.04
C LEU A 229 7.14 -22.94 -0.75
N HIS A 230 7.36 -24.04 -0.03
CA HIS A 230 7.23 -25.38 -0.61
C HIS A 230 5.79 -25.71 -1.03
N ILE A 231 4.79 -25.19 -0.32
CA ILE A 231 3.38 -25.48 -0.65
C ILE A 231 2.84 -24.53 -1.72
N THR A 232 3.08 -23.23 -1.56
CA THR A 232 2.59 -22.19 -2.49
C THR A 232 3.39 -22.14 -3.78
N GLN A 233 4.67 -22.54 -3.74
CA GLN A 233 5.68 -22.37 -4.79
C GLN A 233 6.00 -20.90 -5.13
N ASP A 234 5.26 -19.94 -4.56
CA ASP A 234 5.38 -18.50 -4.77
C ASP A 234 4.86 -17.75 -3.54
N LEU A 235 5.71 -16.92 -2.93
CA LEU A 235 5.40 -16.09 -1.78
C LEU A 235 5.75 -14.66 -2.09
N GLY A 236 4.76 -13.76 -2.06
CA GLY A 236 4.96 -12.32 -2.20
C GLY A 236 4.76 -11.57 -0.89
N VAL A 237 5.50 -10.50 -0.70
CA VAL A 237 5.30 -9.51 0.36
C VAL A 237 5.33 -8.12 -0.28
N GLU A 238 4.30 -7.33 -0.01
CA GLU A 238 4.26 -5.93 -0.43
C GLU A 238 4.46 -4.98 0.75
N PHE A 239 5.09 -3.84 0.47
CA PHE A 239 5.26 -2.77 1.44
C PHE A 239 5.41 -1.40 0.77
N VAL A 240 4.97 -0.36 1.49
CA VAL A 240 5.08 1.04 1.09
C VAL A 240 6.39 1.61 1.63
N ALA A 241 7.22 2.14 0.74
CA ALA A 241 8.42 2.88 1.11
C ALA A 241 8.85 3.83 -0.01
N GLY A 242 9.38 5.01 0.34
CA GLY A 242 9.90 5.98 -0.64
C GLY A 242 8.89 6.37 -1.72
N GLY A 243 7.62 6.53 -1.33
CA GLY A 243 6.52 6.91 -2.22
C GLY A 243 6.17 5.83 -3.26
N ARG A 244 6.42 4.55 -2.95
CA ARG A 244 6.16 3.40 -3.83
C ARG A 244 5.69 2.18 -3.05
N ILE A 245 5.01 1.27 -3.74
CA ILE A 245 4.71 -0.08 -3.28
C ILE A 245 5.73 -1.04 -3.91
N TRP A 246 6.57 -1.59 -3.06
CA TRP A 246 7.55 -2.60 -3.40
C TRP A 246 6.95 -3.97 -3.24
N MET A 247 7.38 -4.90 -4.08
CA MET A 247 7.03 -6.31 -4.03
C MET A 247 8.30 -7.14 -3.93
N LEU A 248 8.45 -7.88 -2.84
CA LEU A 248 9.48 -8.91 -2.69
C LEU A 248 8.83 -10.28 -2.88
N ARG A 249 9.25 -11.01 -3.91
CA ARG A 249 8.76 -12.36 -4.22
C ARG A 249 9.82 -13.41 -4.00
N PHE A 250 9.43 -14.52 -3.42
CA PHE A 250 10.21 -15.75 -3.27
C PHE A 250 9.48 -16.86 -4.01
N TYR A 251 10.13 -17.53 -4.94
CA TYR A 251 9.45 -18.53 -5.76
C TYR A 251 10.37 -19.70 -6.10
N MET A 252 9.80 -20.87 -6.35
CA MET A 252 10.54 -22.07 -6.71
C MET A 252 10.85 -22.08 -8.21
N GLY A 253 12.12 -22.27 -8.56
CA GLY A 253 12.55 -22.49 -9.94
C GLY A 253 12.30 -23.93 -10.40
N PRO A 254 12.35 -24.19 -11.72
CA PRO A 254 12.21 -25.54 -12.28
C PRO A 254 13.30 -26.51 -11.79
N ASP A 255 14.43 -25.98 -11.31
CA ASP A 255 15.54 -26.73 -10.72
C ASP A 255 15.33 -27.05 -9.22
N GLY A 256 14.14 -26.76 -8.67
CA GLY A 256 13.85 -26.98 -7.25
C GLY A 256 14.58 -26.04 -6.30
N ARG A 257 15.33 -25.06 -6.82
CA ARG A 257 15.95 -23.98 -6.03
C ARG A 257 15.02 -22.78 -5.99
N TRP A 258 14.88 -22.18 -4.82
CA TRP A 258 14.11 -20.96 -4.69
C TRP A 258 14.90 -19.75 -5.21
N ARG A 259 14.17 -18.73 -5.65
CA ARG A 259 14.66 -17.48 -6.24
C ARG A 259 13.98 -16.30 -5.58
N ILE A 260 14.57 -15.13 -5.74
CA ILE A 260 14.06 -13.88 -5.18
C ILE A 260 13.91 -12.85 -6.30
N GLY A 261 12.75 -12.21 -6.36
CA GLY A 261 12.47 -11.07 -7.21
C GLY A 261 12.14 -9.84 -6.39
N LEU A 262 12.67 -8.69 -6.78
CA LEU A 262 12.20 -7.38 -6.32
C LEU A 262 11.55 -6.68 -7.51
N SER A 263 10.31 -6.25 -7.34
CA SER A 263 9.55 -5.51 -8.35
C SER A 263 8.74 -4.38 -7.70
N LEU A 264 8.06 -3.61 -8.54
CA LEU A 264 7.10 -2.60 -8.09
C LEU A 264 5.69 -3.11 -8.32
N SER A 265 4.81 -2.81 -7.38
CA SER A 265 3.39 -3.06 -7.53
C SER A 265 2.65 -1.81 -7.98
N GLN A 266 1.55 -2.01 -8.68
CA GLN A 266 0.64 -0.92 -8.99
C GLN A 266 0.09 -0.31 -7.68
N PRO A 267 -0.09 1.02 -7.61
CA PRO A 267 0.03 2.01 -8.68
C PRO A 267 1.39 2.75 -8.75
N SER A 268 2.49 2.15 -8.30
CA SER A 268 3.79 2.83 -8.23
C SER A 268 4.30 3.32 -9.57
N PHE A 269 5.11 4.38 -9.60
CA PHE A 269 5.87 4.77 -10.80
C PHE A 269 7.18 3.99 -10.92
N PRO A 270 7.70 3.75 -12.14
CA PRO A 270 8.98 3.07 -12.36
C PRO A 270 10.12 3.64 -11.52
N ALA A 271 11.05 2.78 -11.12
CA ALA A 271 12.18 3.15 -10.27
C ALA A 271 13.42 2.34 -10.62
N ARG A 272 14.59 2.91 -10.34
CA ARG A 272 15.89 2.20 -10.38
C ARG A 272 16.40 2.09 -8.95
N PRO A 273 16.04 1.04 -8.20
CA PRO A 273 16.54 0.90 -6.84
C PRO A 273 18.04 0.65 -6.84
N ASP A 274 18.71 1.20 -5.84
CA ASP A 274 19.96 0.65 -5.34
C ASP A 274 19.65 -0.07 -4.03
N ALA A 275 19.87 -1.37 -4.03
CA ALA A 275 19.25 -2.29 -3.10
C ALA A 275 20.25 -3.31 -2.59
N LYS A 276 20.26 -3.50 -1.27
CA LYS A 276 20.97 -4.59 -0.59
C LYS A 276 19.96 -5.42 0.18
N LEU A 277 19.70 -6.62 -0.31
CA LEU A 277 18.91 -7.60 0.42
C LEU A 277 19.81 -8.39 1.36
N LEU A 278 19.53 -8.36 2.66
CA LEU A 278 20.17 -9.18 3.68
C LEU A 278 19.16 -10.22 4.21
N ILE A 279 19.48 -11.51 4.06
CA ILE A 279 18.64 -12.59 4.57
C ILE A 279 19.34 -13.21 5.77
N GLU A 280 18.72 -13.08 6.94
CA GLU A 280 19.23 -13.63 8.18
C GLU A 280 18.54 -14.96 8.50
N GLY A 281 19.33 -16.02 8.65
CA GLY A 281 18.82 -17.24 9.25
C GLY A 281 18.41 -16.99 10.69
N HIS A 282 17.32 -17.60 11.15
CA HIS A 282 17.02 -17.58 12.58
C HIS A 282 17.94 -18.55 13.30
N THR A 283 18.72 -18.05 14.25
CA THR A 283 19.51 -18.89 15.16
C THR A 283 18.57 -19.74 16.00
N LYS A 284 18.83 -21.05 16.07
CA LYS A 284 18.20 -21.86 17.11
C LYS A 284 18.73 -21.37 18.46
N PRO A 285 17.87 -21.15 19.49
CA PRO A 285 18.35 -20.83 20.83
C PRO A 285 19.41 -21.85 21.27
N GLY A 286 20.59 -21.37 21.67
CA GLY A 286 21.74 -22.21 22.04
C GLY A 286 22.77 -22.50 20.94
N CYS A 287 22.55 -22.06 19.70
CA CYS A 287 23.59 -22.11 18.66
C CYS A 287 24.52 -20.90 18.80
N THR A 288 25.80 -21.13 19.11
CA THR A 288 26.81 -20.08 19.31
C THR A 288 27.30 -19.46 18.01
N THR A 289 27.18 -20.17 16.88
CA THR A 289 27.54 -19.63 15.57
C THR A 289 26.32 -18.97 14.93
N PRO A 290 26.33 -17.64 14.69
CA PRO A 290 25.27 -16.98 13.94
C PRO A 290 25.29 -17.49 12.48
N PRO A 291 24.12 -17.75 11.88
CA PRO A 291 24.05 -18.11 10.47
C PRO A 291 24.60 -16.96 9.64
N GLN A 292 25.36 -17.32 8.61
CA GLN A 292 25.88 -16.37 7.66
C GLN A 292 24.70 -15.74 6.92
N GLY A 293 24.60 -14.41 6.97
CA GLY A 293 23.58 -13.70 6.22
C GLY A 293 23.85 -13.83 4.73
N LEU A 294 22.81 -14.08 3.93
CA LEU A 294 22.93 -13.98 2.48
C LEU A 294 22.76 -12.52 2.08
N VAL A 295 23.76 -11.94 1.42
CA VAL A 295 23.69 -10.57 0.88
C VAL A 295 23.51 -10.65 -0.63
N MET A 296 22.48 -9.98 -1.15
CA MET A 296 22.25 -9.82 -2.58
C MET A 296 22.15 -8.32 -2.91
N THR A 297 22.89 -7.89 -3.93
CA THR A 297 22.87 -6.51 -4.43
C THR A 297 22.06 -6.45 -5.72
N TYR A 298 21.12 -5.51 -5.84
CA TYR A 298 20.49 -5.23 -7.13
C TYR A 298 21.22 -4.11 -7.86
N ASP A 299 21.40 -4.31 -9.16
CA ASP A 299 22.07 -3.36 -10.03
C ASP A 299 21.17 -2.16 -10.39
N LYS A 300 21.70 -0.95 -10.19
CA LYS A 300 21.12 0.34 -10.58
C LYS A 300 20.73 0.42 -12.05
N ALA A 301 21.39 -0.35 -12.92
CA ALA A 301 21.11 -0.34 -14.35
C ALA A 301 19.70 -0.86 -14.68
N LYS A 302 19.10 -1.68 -13.79
CA LYS A 302 17.81 -2.31 -14.05
C LYS A 302 16.66 -1.39 -13.64
N LEU A 303 15.91 -0.90 -14.62
CA LEU A 303 14.63 -0.23 -14.39
C LEU A 303 13.59 -1.26 -13.95
N LEU A 304 13.02 -1.05 -12.76
CA LEU A 304 11.83 -1.76 -12.33
C LEU A 304 10.59 -1.00 -12.82
N VAL A 305 9.70 -1.73 -13.48
CA VAL A 305 8.38 -1.25 -13.90
C VAL A 305 7.29 -1.95 -13.09
N PRO A 306 6.13 -1.32 -12.88
CA PRO A 306 4.99 -1.98 -12.29
C PRO A 306 4.49 -3.10 -13.22
N GLY A 307 4.41 -4.32 -12.70
CA GLY A 307 4.08 -5.50 -13.48
C GLY A 307 5.06 -6.61 -13.16
N GLY A 308 4.52 -7.73 -12.67
CA GLY A 308 5.30 -8.91 -12.30
C GLY A 308 6.11 -9.49 -13.45
#